data_AF-A0A370E0W2-F1
#
_entry.id   AF-A0A370E0W2-F1
#
_cell.length_a   1.000
_cell.length_b   1.000
_cell.length_c   1.000
_cell.angle_alpha   90.00
_cell.angle_beta   90.00
_cell.angle_gamma   90.00
#
_symmetry.space_group_name_H-M   'P 1'
#
loop_
_entity.id
_entity.type
_entity.pdbx_description
1 polymer ?
#
loop_
_entity_poly.entity_id
_entity_poly.type
_entity_poly.pdbx_seq_one_letter_code
_entity_poly.pdbx_strand_id
1 'polypeptide(L)' 'MATRKQYTKEFKLDAVSLVVDQGYSRSEAARSLDINAQMLGRWVK' A
#
# COMPACT_ATOMS: atom_id res chain seq x y z
N MET A 1 -22.40 -6.40 -5.72
CA MET A 1 -21.87 -5.65 -4.56
C MET A 1 -20.35 -5.81 -4.55
N ALA A 2 -19.58 -4.74 -4.75
CA ALA A 2 -18.12 -4.84 -4.79
C ALA A 2 -17.59 -5.16 -3.38
N THR A 3 -17.07 -6.37 -3.19
CA THR A 3 -16.38 -6.79 -1.97
C THR A 3 -15.11 -5.95 -1.84
N ARG A 4 -15.15 -4.92 -1.00
CA ARG A 4 -13.95 -4.15 -0.65
C ARG A 4 -13.02 -5.10 0.10
N LYS A 5 -11.88 -5.46 -0.50
CA LYS A 5 -10.80 -6.16 0.21
C LYS A 5 -10.46 -5.35 1.46
N GLN A 6 -10.71 -5.91 2.64
CA GLN A 6 -10.29 -5.32 3.90
C GLN A 6 -8.82 -5.64 4.10
N TYR A 7 -7.98 -4.61 4.09
CA TYR A 7 -6.58 -4.72 4.48
C TYR A 7 -6.46 -4.41 5.97
N THR A 8 -5.71 -5.24 6.69
CA THR A 8 -5.42 -5.02 8.11
C THR A 8 -4.61 -3.74 8.29
N LYS A 9 -4.62 -3.18 9.51
CA LYS A 9 -3.78 -2.01 9.83
C LYS A 9 -2.31 -2.31 9.62
N GLU A 10 -1.86 -3.50 9.99
CA GLU A 10 -0.47 -3.95 9.82
C GLU A 10 -0.09 -3.96 8.34
N PHE A 11 -0.96 -4.48 7.46
CA PHE A 11 -0.71 -4.47 6.02
C PHE A 11 -0.56 -3.05 5.47
N LYS A 12 -1.36 -2.10 5.97
CA LYS A 12 -1.25 -0.68 5.57
C LYS A 12 0.04 -0.04 6.08
N LEU A 13 0.46 -0.36 7.30
CA LEU A 13 1.70 0.14 7.89
C LEU A 13 2.92 -0.40 7.14
N ASP A 14 2.93 -1.71 6.86
CA ASP A 14 3.99 -2.35 6.09
C ASP A 14 4.10 -1.74 4.69
N ALA A 15 2.96 -1.52 4.03
CA ALA A 15 2.86 -0.77 2.78
C ALA A 15 3.46 0.65 2.84
N VAL A 16 3.21 1.39 3.92
CA VAL A 16 3.71 2.76 4.08
C VAL A 16 5.20 2.75 4.42
N SER A 17 5.66 1.87 5.33
CA SER A 17 7.09 1.70 5.62
C SER A 17 7.87 1.24 4.40
N LEU A 18 7.30 0.41 3.52
CA LEU A 18 8.00 0.05 2.28
C LEU A 18 8.28 1.29 1.40
N VAL A 19 7.38 2.26 1.36
CA VAL A 19 7.58 3.52 0.62
C VAL A 19 8.52 4.47 1.36
N VAL A 20 8.35 4.61 2.67
CA VAL A 20 9.04 5.61 3.49
C VAL A 20 10.41 5.14 3.94
N ASP A 21 10.52 3.94 4.52
CA ASP A 21 11.78 3.37 5.02
C ASP A 21 12.64 2.81 3.89
N GLN A 22 12.06 2.03 2.97
CA GLN A 22 12.84 1.45 1.87
C GLN A 22 12.98 2.38 0.66
N GLY A 23 12.30 3.53 0.65
CA GLY A 23 12.37 4.49 -0.46
C GLY A 23 11.71 4.00 -1.74
N TYR A 24 10.85 2.99 -1.68
CA TYR A 24 10.15 2.48 -2.87
C TYR A 24 9.21 3.53 -3.41
N SER A 25 9.11 3.64 -4.73
CA SER A 25 8.05 4.43 -5.34
C SER A 25 6.69 3.80 -5.01
N ARG A 26 5.64 4.62 -4.90
CA ARG A 26 4.26 4.14 -4.64
C ARG A 26 3.84 3.03 -5.62
N SER A 27 4.32 3.10 -6.85
CA SER A 27 4.09 2.10 -7.90
C SER A 27 4.83 0.77 -7.64
N GLU A 28 6.04 0.84 -7.10
CA GLU A 28 6.88 -0.34 -6.81
C GLU A 28 6.40 -1.04 -5.55
N ALA A 29 6.13 -0.28 -4.49
CA ALA A 29 5.55 -0.84 -3.27
C ALA A 29 4.19 -1.50 -3.53
N ALA A 30 3.36 -0.88 -4.38
CA ALA A 30 2.10 -1.46 -4.79
C ALA A 30 2.27 -2.74 -5.61
N ARG A 31 3.25 -2.80 -6.51
CA ARG A 31 3.61 -4.03 -7.23
C ARG A 31 4.12 -5.13 -6.30
N SER A 32 4.93 -4.77 -5.31
CA SER A 32 5.48 -5.74 -4.35
C SER A 32 4.42 -6.33 -3.45
N LEU A 33 3.38 -5.57 -3.14
CA LEU A 33 2.27 -5.97 -2.28
C LEU A 33 1.02 -6.44 -3.05
N ASP A 34 1.11 -6.49 -4.40
CA ASP A 34 0.00 -6.80 -5.32
C ASP A 34 -1.27 -5.97 -5.04
N ILE A 35 -1.08 -4.69 -4.74
CA ILE A 35 -2.18 -3.74 -4.52
C ILE A 35 -2.19 -2.61 -5.54
N ASN A 36 -3.27 -1.83 -5.54
CA ASN A 36 -3.37 -0.67 -6.41
C ASN A 36 -2.53 0.49 -5.85
N ALA A 37 -1.63 1.05 -6.65
CA ALA A 37 -0.80 2.20 -6.26
C ALA A 37 -1.62 3.42 -5.86
N GLN A 38 -2.84 3.56 -6.38
CA GLN A 38 -3.74 4.64 -5.99
C GLN A 38 -4.29 4.45 -4.57
N MET A 39 -4.45 3.21 -4.10
CA MET A 39 -4.81 2.93 -2.70
C MET A 39 -3.63 3.20 -1.77
N LEU A 40 -2.44 2.77 -2.16
CA LEU A 40 -1.21 3.05 -1.42
C LEU A 40 -0.99 4.56 -1.25
N GLY A 41 -1.20 5.34 -2.31
CA GLY A 41 -1.16 6.80 -2.25
C GLY A 41 -2.16 7.44 -1.29
N ARG A 42 -3.27 6.76 -0.96
CA ARG A 42 -4.23 7.21 0.07
C ARG A 42 -3.80 6.84 1.49
N TRP A 43 -2.91 5.85 1.66
CA TRP A 43 -2.41 5.41 2.97
C TRP A 43 -1.14 6.14 3.39
N VAL A 44 -0.32 6.58 2.42
CA VAL A 44 0.95 7.30 2.64
C VAL A 44 0.73 8.79 2.96
N LYS A 45 -0.52 9.27 3.12
CA LYS A 45 -0.81 10.68 3.43
C LYS A 45 -0.67 10.99 4.91
#